data_AF-A0A661VYS3-F1
#
_entry.id   AF-A0A661VYS3-F1
#
_cell.length_a   1.000
_cell.length_b   1.000
_cell.length_c   1.000
_cell.angle_alpha   90.00
_cell.angle_beta   90.00
_cell.angle_gamma   90.00
#
_symmetry.space_group_name_H-M   'P 1'
#
loop_
_entity.id
_entity.type
_entity.pdbx_description
1 polymer ?
#
loop_
_entity_poly.entity_id
_entity_poly.type
_entity_poly.pdbx_seq_one_letter_code
_entity_poly.pdbx_strand_id
1 'polypeptide(L)'
;MKRWGYWIIVGVVSLALAALIGWATTYTPLLTPSASEEWSRGRLLGVTPVSIPVDVQAAPDGGVFLTWVDLDDRLHVVRLGTSGQVIADWTPGVGADIPREPRLLVGPGDEIHLIWRETGGGRSLLTYARLSSGASVQVGPLSLSLPGDEAQSPCLAFDRQGEVEVFWVGQAGIYQVALSAEGEVQGDPVLLVEGGEDVSIQVDREGIFHLTWLQGMGPNERVIYYALLDPEQGDLSQPEEMSRVFLRTGQRVESLAVGIDSSTGYILWVIQDLRDISSRAQYAFFPLEIPRQKKVRTLRLDEGSDPLSLWAMRGQYETLLVALTETTMTPDGPQLQIGVIGLRGEQTSENAVWAAVENRGSTTVVDQSSWPEDQYIVTASDRPSLKPSLAVDTQSHLHLVWLETGGFGVYRVAYASTAPGVKENYNALTLWDVVNGALSVAMQLFLAVGLAPVLAVGWSLLPLMWLIGYHLVTGYETLTVPGARVALGVSVLLEVVCTYLLSPYRSGVPGMIRWIVPLAVAAVALLLTMLYLRKRDEQSLFGAFFVFALIYGFFQVAFVALLHL
;
A
#
# COMPACT_ATOMS: atom_id res chain seq x y z
N MET A 1 -51.99 -27.07 5.24
CA MET A 1 -51.04 -26.21 6.00
C MET A 1 -49.57 -26.66 5.92
N LYS A 2 -49.25 -27.96 5.84
CA LYS A 2 -47.84 -28.44 5.74
C LYS A 2 -47.04 -27.98 4.49
N ARG A 3 -47.70 -27.64 3.38
CA ARG A 3 -47.04 -27.22 2.13
C ARG A 3 -46.43 -25.83 2.13
N TRP A 4 -46.92 -24.94 3.01
CA TRP A 4 -46.45 -23.56 3.11
C TRP A 4 -45.43 -23.36 4.22
N GLY A 5 -45.37 -24.29 5.20
CA GLY A 5 -44.40 -24.22 6.30
C GLY A 5 -42.96 -24.17 5.83
N TYR A 6 -42.59 -24.94 4.79
CA TYR A 6 -41.26 -24.89 4.19
C TYR A 6 -40.93 -23.53 3.59
N TRP A 7 -41.84 -22.95 2.80
CA TRP A 7 -41.64 -21.64 2.17
C TRP A 7 -41.64 -20.48 3.17
N ILE A 8 -42.43 -20.60 4.25
CA ILE A 8 -42.41 -19.63 5.35
C ILE A 8 -41.09 -19.72 6.11
N ILE A 9 -40.58 -20.93 6.40
CA ILE A 9 -39.27 -21.10 7.04
C ILE A 9 -38.15 -20.54 6.15
N VAL A 10 -38.16 -20.84 4.86
CA VAL A 10 -37.18 -20.29 3.90
C VAL A 10 -37.28 -18.76 3.87
N GLY A 11 -38.48 -18.20 3.76
CA GLY A 11 -38.69 -16.74 3.76
C GLY A 11 -38.21 -16.07 5.03
N VAL A 12 -38.49 -16.65 6.20
CA VAL A 12 -38.05 -16.12 7.51
C VAL A 12 -36.53 -16.22 7.65
N VAL A 13 -35.91 -17.33 7.24
CA VAL A 13 -34.46 -17.50 7.26
C VAL A 13 -33.78 -16.54 6.29
N SER A 14 -34.30 -16.34 5.09
CA SER A 14 -33.78 -15.36 4.12
C SER A 14 -33.91 -13.93 4.63
N LEU A 15 -35.03 -13.57 5.27
CA LEU A 15 -35.22 -12.24 5.84
C LEU A 15 -34.29 -11.99 7.04
N ALA A 16 -34.11 -13.00 7.91
CA ALA A 16 -33.17 -12.94 9.03
C ALA A 16 -31.72 -12.84 8.53
N LEU A 17 -31.35 -13.58 7.48
CA LEU A 17 -30.04 -13.49 6.85
C LEU A 17 -29.82 -12.13 6.19
N ALA A 18 -30.81 -11.58 5.49
CA ALA A 18 -30.74 -10.24 4.91
C ALA A 18 -30.62 -9.15 5.99
N ALA A 19 -31.34 -9.29 7.11
CA ALA A 19 -31.22 -8.39 8.25
C ALA A 19 -29.85 -8.51 8.94
N LEU A 20 -29.31 -9.72 9.06
CA LEU A 20 -27.94 -9.98 9.57
C LEU A 20 -26.87 -9.40 8.65
N ILE A 21 -27.02 -9.55 7.33
CA ILE A 21 -26.15 -8.96 6.31
C ILE A 21 -26.21 -7.42 6.39
N GLY A 22 -27.42 -6.84 6.41
CA GLY A 22 -27.60 -5.39 6.55
C GLY A 22 -27.02 -4.85 7.86
N TRP A 23 -27.24 -5.54 8.97
CA TRP A 23 -26.65 -5.19 10.26
C TRP A 23 -25.12 -5.30 10.24
N ALA A 24 -24.56 -6.38 9.69
CA ALA A 24 -23.12 -6.56 9.56
C ALA A 24 -22.48 -5.45 8.72
N THR A 25 -23.04 -5.11 7.55
CA THR A 25 -22.50 -4.05 6.68
C THR A 25 -22.47 -2.66 7.31
N THR A 26 -23.34 -2.40 8.30
CA THR A 26 -23.44 -1.08 8.94
C THR A 26 -22.42 -0.92 10.06
N TYR A 27 -21.95 -2.02 10.65
CA TYR A 27 -21.09 -2.00 11.84
C TYR A 27 -19.68 -2.53 11.62
N THR A 28 -19.39 -3.16 10.47
CA THR A 28 -18.03 -3.61 10.19
C THR A 28 -17.17 -2.49 9.62
N PRO A 29 -16.04 -2.14 10.27
CA PRO A 29 -15.11 -1.20 9.68
C PRO A 29 -14.65 -1.73 8.31
N LEU A 30 -14.58 -0.85 7.34
CA LEU A 30 -13.99 -1.17 6.04
C LEU A 30 -12.50 -1.38 6.25
N LEU A 31 -12.10 -2.65 6.27
CA LEU A 31 -10.72 -3.07 6.38
C LEU A 31 -10.17 -3.41 5.00
N THR A 32 -8.94 -3.02 4.74
CA THR A 32 -8.19 -3.43 3.56
C THR A 32 -7.46 -4.75 3.87
N PRO A 33 -7.30 -5.64 2.88
CA PRO A 33 -6.52 -6.86 3.07
C PRO A 33 -5.08 -6.56 3.51
N SER A 34 -4.56 -7.35 4.46
CA SER A 34 -3.14 -7.34 4.80
C SER A 34 -2.35 -8.21 3.82
N ALA A 35 -1.13 -7.80 3.49
CA ALA A 35 -0.16 -8.61 2.74
C ALA A 35 0.98 -9.14 3.62
N SER A 36 0.94 -8.89 4.94
CA SER A 36 2.00 -9.26 5.88
C SER A 36 1.44 -9.77 7.20
N GLU A 37 2.14 -10.73 7.82
CA GLU A 37 1.89 -11.18 9.19
C GLU A 37 2.39 -10.18 10.24
N GLU A 38 3.36 -9.31 9.85
CA GLU A 38 3.93 -8.30 10.73
C GLU A 38 3.01 -7.09 10.89
N TRP A 39 2.21 -6.78 9.87
CA TRP A 39 1.30 -5.64 9.86
C TRP A 39 -0.15 -6.03 10.11
N SER A 40 -0.91 -5.11 10.69
CA SER A 40 -2.37 -5.22 10.74
C SER A 40 -3.00 -5.05 9.35
N ARG A 41 -4.23 -5.55 9.16
CA ARG A 41 -5.12 -5.07 8.10
C ARG A 41 -5.23 -3.54 8.14
N GLY A 42 -5.40 -2.88 7.00
CA GLY A 42 -5.61 -1.43 6.99
C GLY A 42 -7.04 -1.09 7.38
N ARG A 43 -7.26 -0.01 8.13
CA ARG A 43 -8.60 0.52 8.42
C ARG A 43 -8.81 1.82 7.67
N LEU A 44 -9.94 1.94 6.97
CA LEU A 44 -10.36 3.19 6.37
C LEU A 44 -10.89 4.14 7.44
N LEU A 45 -10.29 5.33 7.54
CA LEU A 45 -10.58 6.35 8.55
C LEU A 45 -11.42 7.51 7.99
N GLY A 46 -11.24 7.86 6.71
CA GLY A 46 -11.89 9.03 6.13
C GLY A 46 -11.67 9.14 4.62
N VAL A 47 -12.00 10.30 4.07
CA VAL A 47 -11.80 10.65 2.65
C VAL A 47 -11.22 12.05 2.48
N THR A 48 -10.49 12.27 1.39
CA THR A 48 -9.89 13.55 1.03
C THR A 48 -9.99 13.79 -0.49
N PRO A 49 -10.16 15.04 -0.96
CA PRO A 49 -10.20 15.37 -2.38
C PRO A 49 -8.81 15.49 -3.00
N VAL A 50 -7.75 15.53 -2.18
CA VAL A 50 -6.39 15.82 -2.62
C VAL A 50 -5.47 14.61 -2.52
N SER A 51 -4.62 14.46 -3.52
CA SER A 51 -3.57 13.42 -3.55
C SER A 51 -2.31 13.91 -2.85
N ILE A 52 -2.44 14.25 -1.56
CA ILE A 52 -1.37 14.77 -0.71
C ILE A 52 -1.19 13.79 0.46
N PRO A 53 0.06 13.50 0.90
CA PRO A 53 0.28 12.62 2.05
C PRO A 53 -0.48 13.11 3.30
N VAL A 54 -1.09 12.15 4.00
CA VAL A 54 -1.69 12.40 5.31
C VAL A 54 -0.57 12.47 6.34
N ASP A 55 -0.56 13.52 7.16
CA ASP A 55 0.46 13.65 8.20
C ASP A 55 0.06 12.80 9.43
N VAL A 56 1.04 12.10 9.99
CA VAL A 56 0.86 11.21 11.15
C VAL A 56 1.99 11.45 12.14
N GLN A 57 1.66 11.49 13.43
CA GLN A 57 2.63 11.51 14.53
C GLN A 57 2.21 10.52 15.61
N ALA A 58 3.20 9.91 16.25
CA ALA A 58 2.97 9.12 17.45
C ALA A 58 2.61 10.03 18.63
N ALA A 59 1.63 9.61 19.41
CA ALA A 59 1.31 10.22 20.69
C ALA A 59 2.22 9.62 21.78
N PRO A 60 2.50 10.35 22.87
CA PRO A 60 3.31 9.84 23.99
C PRO A 60 2.77 8.54 24.61
N ASP A 61 1.47 8.26 24.48
CA ASP A 61 0.80 7.07 25.00
C ASP A 61 0.90 5.83 24.07
N GLY A 62 1.55 5.94 22.90
CA GLY A 62 1.61 4.90 21.87
C GLY A 62 0.39 4.86 20.94
N GLY A 63 -0.53 5.82 21.08
CA GLY A 63 -1.53 6.13 20.05
C GLY A 63 -0.92 6.95 18.92
N VAL A 64 -1.77 7.45 18.02
CA VAL A 64 -1.34 8.33 16.93
C VAL A 64 -2.33 9.47 16.68
N PHE A 65 -1.80 10.60 16.22
CA PHE A 65 -2.57 11.69 15.66
C PHE A 65 -2.40 11.72 14.15
N LEU A 66 -3.50 11.94 13.42
CA LEU A 66 -3.53 12.08 11.97
C LEU A 66 -4.19 13.42 11.58
N THR A 67 -3.76 14.01 10.48
CA THR A 67 -4.42 15.18 9.90
C THR A 67 -4.54 15.12 8.37
N TRP A 68 -5.72 15.49 7.88
CA TRP A 68 -6.02 15.62 6.45
C TRP A 68 -7.16 16.61 6.24
N VAL A 69 -7.44 16.96 4.98
CA VAL A 69 -8.56 17.84 4.61
C VAL A 69 -9.63 17.02 3.90
N ASP A 70 -10.90 17.15 4.31
CA ASP A 70 -12.02 16.39 3.74
C ASP A 70 -12.58 17.01 2.45
N LEU A 71 -13.66 16.41 1.92
CA LEU A 71 -14.34 16.87 0.70
C LEU A 71 -15.08 18.20 0.87
N ASP A 72 -15.34 18.61 2.11
CA ASP A 72 -15.97 19.88 2.47
C ASP A 72 -14.92 20.96 2.80
N ASP A 73 -13.65 20.73 2.42
CA ASP A 73 -12.48 21.57 2.73
C ASP A 73 -12.25 21.78 4.24
N ARG A 74 -12.73 20.87 5.10
CA ARG A 74 -12.52 20.93 6.55
C ARG A 74 -11.25 20.18 6.92
N LEU A 75 -10.45 20.80 7.78
CA LEU A 75 -9.29 20.15 8.39
C LEU A 75 -9.75 19.16 9.46
N HIS A 76 -9.29 17.92 9.38
CA HIS A 76 -9.50 16.88 10.38
C HIS A 76 -8.24 16.71 11.23
N VAL A 77 -8.42 16.56 12.54
CA VAL A 77 -7.42 16.07 13.47
C VAL A 77 -8.01 14.85 14.15
N VAL A 78 -7.42 13.68 13.95
CA VAL A 78 -7.94 12.41 14.45
C VAL A 78 -6.95 11.77 15.41
N ARG A 79 -7.44 11.37 16.60
CA ARG A 79 -6.66 10.61 17.58
C ARG A 79 -7.07 9.15 17.56
N LEU A 80 -6.12 8.27 17.30
CA LEU A 80 -6.27 6.83 17.48
C LEU A 80 -5.61 6.40 18.79
N GLY A 81 -6.25 5.47 19.49
CA GLY A 81 -5.67 4.82 20.65
C GLY A 81 -4.67 3.72 20.28
N THR A 82 -4.07 3.12 21.30
CA THR A 82 -3.09 2.02 21.18
C THR A 82 -3.64 0.74 20.53
N SER A 83 -4.96 0.59 20.40
CA SER A 83 -5.59 -0.50 19.64
C SER A 83 -6.18 -0.06 18.30
N GLY A 84 -5.88 1.15 17.83
CA GLY A 84 -6.37 1.68 16.55
C GLY A 84 -7.85 2.08 16.58
N GLN A 85 -8.47 2.14 17.76
CA GLN A 85 -9.79 2.73 17.91
C GLN A 85 -9.71 4.25 17.71
N VAL A 86 -10.65 4.81 16.96
CA VAL A 86 -10.83 6.26 16.88
C VAL A 86 -11.32 6.74 18.24
N ILE A 87 -10.45 7.44 18.98
CA ILE A 87 -10.79 8.05 20.28
C ILE A 87 -11.56 9.33 20.01
N ALA A 88 -11.12 10.11 19.02
CA ALA A 88 -11.75 11.36 18.63
C ALA A 88 -11.42 11.72 17.19
N ASP A 89 -12.34 12.45 16.57
CA ASP A 89 -12.23 13.06 15.25
C ASP A 89 -12.75 14.49 15.37
N TRP A 90 -11.84 15.46 15.23
CA TRP A 90 -12.13 16.87 15.40
C TRP A 90 -11.96 17.64 14.10
N THR A 91 -12.85 18.60 13.87
CA THR A 91 -12.71 19.59 12.81
C THR A 91 -12.47 20.98 13.42
N PRO A 92 -11.23 21.33 13.78
CA PRO A 92 -10.94 22.63 14.38
C PRO A 92 -11.35 23.76 13.42
N GLY A 93 -11.90 24.84 13.96
CA GLY A 93 -12.30 26.01 13.18
C GLY A 93 -11.09 26.82 12.71
N VAL A 94 -10.44 26.36 11.65
CA VAL A 94 -9.22 26.95 11.08
C VAL A 94 -9.55 27.90 9.92
N GLY A 95 -9.97 29.12 10.25
CA GLY A 95 -10.14 30.18 9.26
C GLY A 95 -11.27 29.96 8.23
N ALA A 96 -11.25 30.74 7.15
CA ALA A 96 -12.25 30.72 6.08
C ALA A 96 -11.69 30.26 4.72
N ASP A 97 -10.37 30.16 4.59
CA ASP A 97 -9.68 29.74 3.37
C ASP A 97 -9.43 28.22 3.36
N ILE A 98 -9.13 27.67 2.18
CA ILE A 98 -8.99 26.21 2.00
C ILE A 98 -7.62 25.75 2.53
N PRO A 99 -7.57 24.93 3.60
CA PRO A 99 -6.33 24.39 4.11
C PRO A 99 -5.74 23.36 3.14
N ARG A 100 -4.42 23.36 3.00
CA ARG A 100 -3.63 22.39 2.20
C ARG A 100 -2.39 21.96 2.97
N GLU A 101 -1.92 20.75 2.69
CA GLU A 101 -0.68 20.19 3.26
C GLU A 101 -0.57 20.36 4.79
N PRO A 102 -1.60 19.98 5.57
CA PRO A 102 -1.52 20.13 7.01
C PRO A 102 -0.43 19.22 7.59
N ARG A 103 0.33 19.77 8.54
CA ARG A 103 1.33 19.04 9.32
C ARG A 103 1.07 19.26 10.80
N LEU A 104 1.24 18.21 11.59
CA LEU A 104 1.11 18.28 13.04
C LEU A 104 2.38 17.85 13.75
N LEU A 105 2.58 18.40 14.94
CA LEU A 105 3.60 18.05 15.89
C LEU A 105 2.94 17.97 17.27
N VAL A 106 3.11 16.84 17.93
CA VAL A 106 2.43 16.54 19.20
C VAL A 106 3.45 16.66 20.32
N GLY A 107 3.17 17.56 21.27
CA GLY A 107 4.02 17.74 22.43
C GLY A 107 3.71 16.76 23.56
N PRO A 108 4.54 16.73 24.61
CA PRO A 108 4.46 15.74 25.70
C PRO A 108 3.16 15.81 26.52
N GLY A 109 2.43 16.95 26.50
CA GLY A 109 1.14 17.12 27.15
C GLY A 109 -0.07 16.86 26.24
N ASP A 110 0.13 16.18 25.10
CA ASP A 110 -0.84 16.03 24.01
C ASP A 110 -1.29 17.37 23.37
N GLU A 111 -0.56 18.47 23.58
CA GLU A 111 -0.75 19.69 22.81
C GLU A 111 -0.35 19.50 21.35
N ILE A 112 -1.09 20.13 20.45
CA ILE A 112 -0.95 19.92 19.02
C ILE A 112 -0.54 21.23 18.38
N HIS A 113 0.67 21.26 17.83
CA HIS A 113 1.16 22.34 16.98
C HIS A 113 0.78 21.97 15.54
N LEU A 114 -0.03 22.81 14.91
CA LEU A 114 -0.61 22.55 13.60
C LEU A 114 -0.19 23.66 12.64
N ILE A 115 0.38 23.28 11.51
CA ILE A 115 0.63 24.18 10.40
C ILE A 115 -0.08 23.70 9.15
N TRP A 116 -0.52 24.64 8.32
CA TRP A 116 -1.12 24.35 7.02
C TRP A 116 -0.90 25.52 6.08
N ARG A 117 -1.07 25.25 4.79
CA ARG A 117 -1.03 26.25 3.74
C ARG A 117 -2.45 26.70 3.44
N GLU A 118 -2.74 27.97 3.65
CA GLU A 118 -4.02 28.55 3.24
C GLU A 118 -3.96 28.91 1.76
N THR A 119 -4.85 28.31 0.98
CA THR A 119 -4.95 28.56 -0.46
C THR A 119 -6.26 29.29 -0.76
N GLY A 120 -6.14 30.58 -1.11
CA GLY A 120 -7.28 31.47 -1.36
C GLY A 120 -6.83 32.80 -1.96
N GLY A 121 -7.61 33.37 -2.89
CA GLY A 121 -7.35 34.72 -3.44
C GLY A 121 -6.03 34.90 -4.20
N GLY A 122 -5.44 33.82 -4.73
CA GLY A 122 -4.13 33.85 -5.41
C GLY A 122 -2.92 33.92 -4.47
N ARG A 123 -3.11 33.55 -3.19
CA ARG A 123 -2.06 33.51 -2.17
C ARG A 123 -1.94 32.11 -1.58
N SER A 124 -0.74 31.79 -1.09
CA SER A 124 -0.39 30.51 -0.47
C SER A 124 0.39 30.79 0.80
N LEU A 125 -0.33 31.13 1.87
CA LEU A 125 0.26 31.57 3.14
C LEU A 125 0.43 30.38 4.09
N LEU A 126 1.59 30.31 4.75
CA LEU A 126 1.81 29.36 5.83
C LEU A 126 1.13 29.88 7.09
N THR A 127 0.23 29.08 7.65
CA THR A 127 -0.56 29.41 8.84
C THR A 127 -0.28 28.41 9.95
N TYR A 128 -0.32 28.89 11.18
CA TYR A 128 -0.09 28.12 12.39
C TYR A 128 -1.22 28.29 13.40
N ALA A 129 -1.54 27.21 14.10
CA ALA A 129 -2.32 27.24 15.33
C ALA A 129 -1.81 26.23 16.34
N ARG A 130 -1.99 26.55 17.61
CA ARG A 130 -1.80 25.62 18.72
C ARG A 130 -3.15 25.15 19.22
N LEU A 131 -3.33 23.84 19.33
CA LEU A 131 -4.52 23.23 19.88
C LEU A 131 -4.21 22.54 21.20
N SER A 132 -5.20 22.52 22.09
CA SER A 132 -5.21 21.63 23.26
C SER A 132 -5.28 20.15 22.84
N SER A 133 -5.11 19.23 23.79
CA SER A 133 -5.33 17.79 23.60
C SER A 133 -6.74 17.39 23.14
N GLY A 134 -7.74 18.28 23.33
CA GLY A 134 -9.10 18.13 22.79
C GLY A 134 -9.32 18.86 21.45
N ALA A 135 -8.25 19.22 20.73
CA ALA A 135 -8.24 19.98 19.48
C ALA A 135 -8.94 21.36 19.52
N SER A 136 -9.17 21.93 20.70
CA SER A 136 -9.63 23.32 20.83
C SER A 136 -8.47 24.29 20.54
N VAL A 137 -8.72 25.30 19.71
CA VAL A 137 -7.72 26.32 19.36
C VAL A 137 -7.39 27.16 20.59
N GLN A 138 -6.12 27.14 21.00
CA GLN A 138 -5.59 27.94 22.10
C GLN A 138 -4.86 29.19 21.60
N VAL A 139 -4.12 29.06 20.50
CA VAL A 139 -3.38 30.14 19.83
C VAL A 139 -3.60 30.07 18.33
N GLY A 140 -3.73 31.23 17.69
CA GLY A 140 -3.95 31.38 16.25
C GLY A 140 -5.40 31.29 15.80
N PRO A 141 -5.66 31.18 14.48
CA PRO A 141 -4.67 31.03 13.40
C PRO A 141 -3.77 32.27 13.20
N LEU A 142 -2.46 32.06 13.01
CA LEU A 142 -1.45 33.09 12.76
C LEU A 142 -0.75 32.83 11.41
N SER A 143 -0.58 33.85 10.58
CA SER A 143 0.23 33.74 9.36
C SER A 143 1.72 33.82 9.72
N LEU A 144 2.49 32.79 9.38
CA LEU A 144 3.94 32.73 9.58
C LEU A 144 4.73 33.24 8.38
N SER A 145 4.26 32.97 7.16
CA SER A 145 4.96 33.41 5.94
C SER A 145 4.76 34.90 5.69
N LEU A 146 5.71 35.50 4.94
CA LEU A 146 5.64 36.91 4.56
C LEU A 146 4.43 37.19 3.63
N PRO A 147 3.86 38.42 3.64
CA PRO A 147 2.77 38.78 2.75
C PRO A 147 3.17 38.67 1.27
N GLY A 148 2.42 37.87 0.50
CA GLY A 148 2.70 37.65 -0.93
C GLY A 148 3.68 36.52 -1.21
N ASP A 149 4.19 35.86 -0.17
CA ASP A 149 4.98 34.65 -0.30
C ASP A 149 4.13 33.46 -0.79
N GLU A 150 4.79 32.51 -1.46
CA GLU A 150 4.19 31.25 -1.90
C GLU A 150 4.81 30.10 -1.12
N ALA A 151 4.45 29.96 0.16
CA ALA A 151 5.06 28.97 1.04
C ALA A 151 4.80 27.53 0.57
N GLN A 152 5.85 26.71 0.48
CA GLN A 152 5.82 25.29 0.10
C GLN A 152 6.68 24.44 1.05
N SER A 153 6.50 23.11 1.00
CA SER A 153 7.25 22.11 1.77
C SER A 153 7.42 22.47 3.27
N PRO A 154 6.34 22.79 4.00
CA PRO A 154 6.47 23.18 5.40
C PRO A 154 6.85 21.99 6.29
N CYS A 155 7.77 22.24 7.22
CA CYS A 155 8.27 21.29 8.21
C CYS A 155 8.27 21.94 9.60
N LEU A 156 8.10 21.14 10.65
CA LEU A 156 8.19 21.58 12.03
C LEU A 156 8.78 20.50 12.94
N ALA A 157 9.54 20.89 13.94
CA ALA A 157 10.06 20.02 14.99
C ALA A 157 10.32 20.79 16.29
N PHE A 158 10.44 20.06 17.39
CA PHE A 158 10.83 20.64 18.68
C PHE A 158 12.34 20.83 18.76
N ASP A 159 12.77 21.92 19.37
CA ASP A 159 14.13 22.09 19.85
C ASP A 159 14.33 21.41 21.23
N ARG A 160 15.51 21.61 21.84
CA ARG A 160 15.84 21.03 23.14
C ARG A 160 15.08 21.67 24.31
N GLN A 161 14.65 22.92 24.14
CA GLN A 161 13.92 23.72 25.12
C GLN A 161 12.41 23.41 25.08
N GLY A 162 11.94 22.74 24.04
CA GLY A 162 10.51 22.46 23.80
C GLY A 162 9.83 23.55 22.98
N GLU A 163 10.60 24.50 22.44
CA GLU A 163 10.13 25.47 21.46
C GLU A 163 9.96 24.77 20.09
N VAL A 164 9.17 25.37 19.21
CA VAL A 164 8.89 24.79 17.89
C VAL A 164 9.57 25.60 16.80
N GLU A 165 10.43 24.93 16.05
CA GLU A 165 11.08 25.49 14.87
C GLU A 165 10.27 25.11 13.63
N VAL A 166 9.90 26.11 12.83
CA VAL A 166 9.14 25.95 11.59
C VAL A 166 9.98 26.38 10.40
N PHE A 167 10.06 25.51 9.39
CA PHE A 167 10.79 25.74 8.15
C PHE A 167 9.85 25.65 6.95
N TRP A 168 10.07 26.49 5.94
CA TRP A 168 9.35 26.40 4.67
C TRP A 168 10.17 26.97 3.52
N VAL A 169 9.78 26.62 2.31
CA VAL A 169 10.31 27.23 1.09
C VAL A 169 9.40 28.40 0.71
N GLY A 170 9.93 29.61 0.71
CA GLY A 170 9.28 30.81 0.20
C GLY A 170 9.90 31.27 -1.13
N GLN A 171 9.54 32.47 -1.58
CA GLN A 171 9.94 33.03 -2.87
C GLN A 171 11.47 33.22 -3.00
N ALA A 172 12.14 33.58 -1.90
CA ALA A 172 13.58 33.86 -1.89
C ALA A 172 14.43 32.62 -1.55
N GLY A 173 13.83 31.54 -1.07
CA GLY A 173 14.53 30.36 -0.58
C GLY A 173 13.91 29.81 0.71
N ILE A 174 14.72 29.21 1.57
CA ILE A 174 14.26 28.52 2.78
C ILE A 174 14.23 29.51 3.94
N TYR A 175 13.08 29.60 4.59
CA TYR A 175 12.86 30.42 5.78
C TYR A 175 12.73 29.55 7.03
N GLN A 176 13.03 30.18 8.16
CA GLN A 176 12.86 29.64 9.51
C GLN A 176 12.12 30.66 10.39
N VAL A 177 11.28 30.17 11.29
CA VAL A 177 10.76 30.94 12.42
C VAL A 177 10.61 30.05 13.65
N ALA A 178 11.04 30.57 14.80
CA ALA A 178 10.84 29.92 16.09
C ALA A 178 9.49 30.33 16.70
N LEU A 179 8.82 29.39 17.36
CA LEU A 179 7.59 29.58 18.10
C LEU A 179 7.81 29.09 19.53
N SER A 180 7.22 29.78 20.51
CA SER A 180 7.32 29.28 21.87
C SER A 180 6.56 27.96 22.07
N ALA A 181 6.81 27.26 23.17
CA ALA A 181 6.04 26.11 23.63
C ALA A 181 4.55 26.45 23.79
N GLU A 182 4.24 27.71 24.12
CA GLU A 182 2.89 28.24 24.17
C GLU A 182 2.30 28.60 22.81
N GLY A 183 3.12 28.65 21.76
CA GLY A 183 2.74 28.95 20.38
C GLY A 183 2.92 30.42 19.98
N GLU A 184 3.68 31.22 20.75
CA GLU A 184 3.94 32.62 20.43
C GLU A 184 5.13 32.77 19.48
N VAL A 185 4.98 33.52 18.39
CA VAL A 185 6.03 33.72 17.39
C VAL A 185 7.22 34.49 17.98
N GLN A 186 8.41 33.88 17.94
CA GLN A 186 9.66 34.43 18.48
C GLN A 186 10.44 35.20 17.40
N GLY A 187 9.90 36.34 16.98
CA GLY A 187 10.54 37.24 16.00
C GLY A 187 10.01 37.13 14.58
N ASP A 188 10.69 37.80 13.64
CA ASP A 188 10.32 37.79 12.22
C ASP A 188 10.94 36.57 11.51
N PRO A 189 10.30 36.06 10.43
CA PRO A 189 10.89 35.02 9.57
C PRO A 189 12.30 35.36 9.08
N VAL A 190 13.24 34.43 9.26
CA VAL A 190 14.64 34.59 8.82
C VAL A 190 14.87 33.77 7.56
N LEU A 191 15.46 34.39 6.52
CA LEU A 191 15.92 33.67 5.33
C LEU A 191 17.21 32.91 5.67
N LEU A 192 17.11 31.58 5.76
CA LEU A 192 18.20 30.69 6.13
C LEU A 192 19.06 30.28 4.95
N VAL A 193 18.44 29.98 3.80
CA VAL A 193 19.13 29.57 2.57
C VAL A 193 18.54 30.27 1.36
N GLU A 194 19.32 31.15 0.73
CA GLU A 194 18.92 31.82 -0.52
C GLU A 194 18.84 30.84 -1.69
N GLY A 195 17.71 30.85 -2.41
CA GLY A 195 17.46 29.99 -3.56
C GLY A 195 17.33 28.50 -3.25
N GLY A 196 17.17 28.13 -1.97
CA GLY A 196 16.87 26.76 -1.56
C GLY A 196 15.47 26.32 -2.02
N GLU A 197 15.38 25.11 -2.51
CA GLU A 197 14.19 24.38 -2.96
C GLU A 197 14.04 23.13 -2.08
N ASP A 198 12.81 22.65 -1.87
CA ASP A 198 12.45 21.40 -1.17
C ASP A 198 13.30 21.05 0.07
N VAL A 199 12.81 21.39 1.26
CA VAL A 199 13.54 21.19 2.53
C VAL A 199 13.04 19.95 3.28
N SER A 200 13.97 19.19 3.86
CA SER A 200 13.67 18.15 4.84
C SER A 200 14.55 18.33 6.07
N ILE A 201 13.95 18.10 7.24
CA ILE A 201 14.61 18.23 8.55
C ILE A 201 14.50 16.95 9.35
N GLN A 202 15.49 16.71 10.22
CA GLN A 202 15.46 15.71 11.27
C GLN A 202 16.19 16.26 12.50
N VAL A 203 15.71 15.99 13.72
CA VAL A 203 16.36 16.44 14.96
C VAL A 203 17.03 15.25 15.64
N ASP A 204 18.23 15.47 16.18
CA ASP A 204 19.01 14.43 16.86
C ASP A 204 18.83 14.40 18.40
N ARG A 205 19.63 13.57 19.07
CA ARG A 205 19.64 13.41 20.53
C ARG A 205 20.06 14.66 21.30
N GLU A 206 20.82 15.52 20.65
CA GLU A 206 21.42 16.69 21.27
C GLU A 206 20.55 17.93 21.06
N GLY A 207 19.55 17.85 20.16
CA GLY A 207 18.67 18.96 19.76
C GLY A 207 19.16 19.67 18.51
N ILE A 208 20.14 19.10 17.79
CA ILE A 208 20.68 19.66 16.57
C ILE A 208 19.79 19.26 15.40
N PHE A 209 19.50 20.25 14.55
CA PHE A 209 18.71 20.05 13.35
C PHE A 209 19.63 19.65 12.20
N HIS A 210 19.32 18.53 11.57
CA HIS A 210 19.91 18.05 10.34
C HIS A 210 19.03 18.47 9.17
N LEU A 211 19.51 19.40 8.36
CA LEU A 211 18.79 19.95 7.22
C LEU A 211 19.36 19.38 5.93
N THR A 212 18.47 19.05 4.99
CA THR A 212 18.81 18.81 3.59
C THR A 212 17.87 19.60 2.69
N TRP A 213 18.42 20.10 1.58
CA TRP A 213 17.65 20.86 0.59
C TRP A 213 18.19 20.66 -0.82
N LEU A 214 17.36 21.00 -1.81
CA LEU A 214 17.75 21.13 -3.20
C LEU A 214 18.13 22.57 -3.53
N GLN A 215 19.06 22.77 -4.45
CA GLN A 215 19.39 24.10 -4.96
C GLN A 215 19.61 24.07 -6.48
N GLY A 216 19.04 25.06 -7.18
CA GLY A 216 19.23 25.25 -8.61
C GLY A 216 20.59 25.87 -8.93
N MET A 217 21.46 25.13 -9.62
CA MET A 217 22.75 25.64 -10.12
C MET A 217 22.72 25.99 -11.62
N GLY A 218 21.58 25.75 -12.27
CA GLY A 218 21.35 26.00 -13.68
C GLY A 218 19.99 25.46 -14.13
N PRO A 219 19.68 25.50 -15.44
CA PRO A 219 18.38 25.06 -15.95
C PRO A 219 18.07 23.59 -15.64
N ASN A 220 19.10 22.73 -15.66
CA ASN A 220 18.96 21.28 -15.53
C ASN A 220 19.80 20.67 -14.39
N GLU A 221 20.59 21.49 -13.69
CA GLU A 221 21.44 21.02 -12.59
C GLU A 221 20.77 21.37 -11.26
N ARG A 222 20.60 20.36 -10.44
CA ARG A 222 20.19 20.47 -9.04
C ARG A 222 21.26 19.89 -8.15
N VAL A 223 21.51 20.54 -7.03
CA VAL A 223 22.47 20.08 -6.02
C VAL A 223 21.71 19.80 -4.74
N ILE A 224 21.95 18.64 -4.15
CA ILE A 224 21.44 18.27 -2.84
C ILE A 224 22.49 18.66 -1.82
N TYR A 225 22.11 19.48 -0.85
CA TYR A 225 22.97 19.94 0.24
C TYR A 225 22.56 19.34 1.57
N TYR A 226 23.50 19.37 2.51
CA TYR A 226 23.31 18.99 3.90
C TYR A 226 24.04 19.96 4.83
N ALA A 227 23.38 20.35 5.91
CA ALA A 227 23.99 21.15 6.97
C ALA A 227 23.33 20.87 8.31
N LEU A 228 24.07 21.17 9.37
CA LEU A 228 23.58 21.24 10.74
C LEU A 228 23.13 22.66 11.08
N LEU A 229 22.08 22.77 11.87
CA LEU A 229 21.62 24.01 12.51
C LEU A 229 21.50 23.76 14.01
N ASP A 230 22.24 24.54 14.79
CA ASP A 230 22.07 24.62 16.23
C ASP A 230 21.14 25.80 16.55
N PRO A 231 19.92 25.56 17.07
CA PRO A 231 18.95 26.61 17.34
C PRO A 231 19.46 27.62 18.38
N GLU A 232 20.36 27.22 19.30
CA GLU A 232 20.93 28.15 20.29
C GLU A 232 21.94 29.14 19.67
N GLN A 233 22.66 28.69 18.63
CA GLN A 233 23.63 29.52 17.91
C GLN A 233 22.96 30.31 16.78
N GLY A 234 21.86 29.81 16.23
CA GLY A 234 21.09 30.43 15.15
C GLY A 234 21.77 30.39 13.78
N ASP A 235 22.98 29.86 13.68
CA ASP A 235 23.77 29.83 12.45
C ASP A 235 23.76 28.43 11.82
N LEU A 236 23.48 28.39 10.51
CA LEU A 236 23.64 27.19 9.71
C LEU A 236 25.14 26.88 9.53
N SER A 237 25.54 25.64 9.81
CA SER A 237 26.89 25.16 9.52
C SER A 237 27.20 25.25 8.02
N GLN A 238 28.49 25.19 7.65
CA GLN A 238 28.90 25.22 6.25
C GLN A 238 28.21 24.09 5.45
N PRO A 239 27.42 24.42 4.39
CA PRO A 239 26.73 23.41 3.59
C PRO A 239 27.69 22.44 2.90
N GLU A 240 27.46 21.15 3.10
CA GLU A 240 28.15 20.08 2.38
C GLU A 240 27.31 19.67 1.16
N GLU A 241 27.92 19.70 -0.01
CA GLU A 241 27.30 19.18 -1.24
C GLU A 241 27.19 17.66 -1.14
N MET A 242 26.00 17.07 -1.19
CA MET A 242 25.80 15.63 -1.03
C MET A 242 25.71 14.89 -2.36
N SER A 243 25.04 15.51 -3.32
CA SER A 243 24.96 14.96 -4.67
C SER A 243 24.65 16.04 -5.70
N ARG A 244 25.08 15.83 -6.93
CA ARG A 244 24.64 16.61 -8.08
C ARG A 244 23.73 15.76 -8.94
N VAL A 245 22.56 16.30 -9.24
CA VAL A 245 21.53 15.66 -10.05
C VAL A 245 21.37 16.46 -11.33
N PHE A 246 21.64 15.80 -12.45
CA PHE A 246 21.40 16.36 -13.78
C PHE A 246 20.07 15.84 -14.31
N LEU A 247 19.07 16.72 -14.34
CA LEU A 247 17.70 16.41 -14.77
C LEU A 247 17.54 16.63 -16.27
N ARG A 248 16.97 15.65 -16.97
CA ARG A 248 16.55 15.81 -18.37
C ARG A 248 15.19 16.48 -18.44
N THR A 249 14.80 16.96 -19.62
CA THR A 249 13.44 17.47 -19.85
C THR A 249 12.41 16.41 -19.47
N GLY A 250 11.48 16.76 -18.58
CA GLY A 250 10.46 15.84 -18.05
C GLY A 250 10.87 15.11 -16.77
N GLN A 251 12.12 15.26 -16.31
CA GLN A 251 12.57 14.72 -15.03
C GLN A 251 12.48 15.77 -13.94
N ARG A 252 12.12 15.33 -12.73
CA ARG A 252 12.12 16.15 -11.52
C ARG A 252 12.55 15.33 -10.30
N VAL A 253 13.06 16.01 -9.29
CA VAL A 253 13.16 15.44 -7.95
C VAL A 253 11.81 15.65 -7.26
N GLU A 254 11.19 14.59 -6.74
CA GLU A 254 9.84 14.67 -6.11
C GLU A 254 9.85 14.41 -4.61
N SER A 255 10.90 13.80 -4.07
CA SER A 255 11.00 13.55 -2.63
C SER A 255 12.44 13.64 -2.20
N LEU A 256 12.67 14.43 -1.15
CA LEU A 256 13.94 14.54 -0.45
C LEU A 256 13.69 14.24 1.03
N ALA A 257 14.47 13.34 1.62
CA ALA A 257 14.34 12.97 3.02
C ALA A 257 15.71 12.80 3.66
N VAL A 258 15.88 13.31 4.89
CA VAL A 258 17.07 13.08 5.72
C VAL A 258 16.71 12.19 6.90
N GLY A 259 17.48 11.12 7.10
CA GLY A 259 17.41 10.26 8.28
C GLY A 259 18.77 10.15 8.93
N ILE A 260 18.82 10.04 10.26
CA ILE A 260 20.06 9.96 11.02
C ILE A 260 20.00 8.83 12.03
N ASP A 261 21.07 8.04 12.11
CA ASP A 261 21.32 7.07 13.19
C ASP A 261 22.33 7.62 14.21
N SER A 262 22.76 6.80 15.16
CA SER A 262 23.71 7.22 16.20
C SER A 262 25.07 7.73 15.67
N SER A 263 25.42 7.43 14.43
CA SER A 263 26.74 7.70 13.84
C SER A 263 26.72 8.03 12.33
N THR A 264 25.62 7.73 11.64
CA THR A 264 25.49 7.78 10.19
C THR A 264 24.29 8.63 9.81
N GLY A 265 24.49 9.58 8.90
CA GLY A 265 23.43 10.30 8.23
C GLY A 265 23.12 9.66 6.88
N TYR A 266 21.87 9.81 6.46
CA TYR A 266 21.35 9.32 5.20
C TYR A 266 20.48 10.39 4.56
N ILE A 267 20.65 10.57 3.26
CA ILE A 267 19.79 11.44 2.46
C ILE A 267 19.27 10.64 1.29
N LEU A 268 17.96 10.62 1.14
CA LEU A 268 17.24 9.83 0.16
C LEU A 268 16.52 10.75 -0.80
N TRP A 269 16.58 10.43 -2.10
CA TRP A 269 15.82 11.18 -3.10
C TRP A 269 15.30 10.32 -4.25
N VAL A 270 14.18 10.74 -4.82
CA VAL A 270 13.56 10.12 -6.01
C VAL A 270 13.67 11.05 -7.19
N ILE A 271 14.16 10.52 -8.31
CA ILE A 271 14.05 11.18 -9.61
C ILE A 271 12.89 10.53 -10.36
N GLN A 272 11.87 11.31 -10.65
CA GLN A 272 10.73 10.89 -11.46
C GLN A 272 10.95 11.35 -12.90
N ASP A 273 10.71 10.47 -13.86
CA ASP A 273 10.65 10.74 -15.28
C ASP A 273 9.20 10.70 -15.75
N LEU A 274 8.62 11.88 -15.97
CA LEU A 274 7.23 12.03 -16.41
C LEU A 274 7.03 11.60 -17.87
N ARG A 275 8.09 11.53 -18.67
CA ARG A 275 8.01 11.14 -20.08
C ARG A 275 7.94 9.63 -20.23
N ASP A 276 8.82 8.93 -19.50
CA ASP A 276 8.91 7.47 -19.56
C ASP A 276 8.09 6.78 -18.45
N ILE A 277 7.41 7.57 -17.60
CA ILE A 277 6.61 7.11 -16.46
C ILE A 277 7.43 6.13 -15.61
N SER A 278 8.61 6.58 -15.21
CA SER A 278 9.53 5.81 -14.38
C SER A 278 10.03 6.65 -13.21
N SER A 279 10.50 5.97 -12.18
CA SER A 279 11.13 6.56 -11.00
C SER A 279 12.48 5.90 -10.80
N ARG A 280 13.36 6.56 -10.05
CA ARG A 280 14.60 5.94 -9.58
C ARG A 280 14.96 6.56 -8.24
N ALA A 281 15.09 5.72 -7.23
CA ALA A 281 15.57 6.15 -5.92
C ALA A 281 17.09 6.06 -5.80
N GLN A 282 17.64 7.07 -5.15
CA GLN A 282 19.03 7.11 -4.78
C GLN A 282 19.15 7.52 -3.33
N TYR A 283 20.27 7.17 -2.73
CA TYR A 283 20.59 7.60 -1.39
C TYR A 283 22.07 7.88 -1.23
N ALA A 284 22.38 8.86 -0.40
CA ALA A 284 23.70 9.12 0.13
C ALA A 284 23.73 8.63 1.58
N PHE A 285 24.82 8.00 1.98
CA PHE A 285 25.10 7.70 3.39
C PHE A 285 26.49 8.22 3.76
N PHE A 286 26.64 8.70 4.98
CA PHE A 286 27.85 9.41 5.43
C PHE A 286 28.00 9.36 6.95
N PRO A 287 29.23 9.33 7.49
CA PRO A 287 29.45 9.52 8.92
C PRO A 287 29.04 10.93 9.35
N LEU A 288 28.27 11.07 10.44
CA LEU A 288 27.80 12.37 10.93
C LEU A 288 28.96 13.32 11.30
N GLU A 289 30.04 12.76 11.85
CA GLU A 289 31.25 13.53 12.20
C GLU A 289 31.98 14.12 10.99
N ILE A 290 31.89 13.45 9.82
CA ILE A 290 32.61 13.84 8.60
C ILE A 290 31.71 13.65 7.37
N PRO A 291 30.67 14.50 7.16
CA PRO A 291 29.68 14.32 6.09
C PRO A 291 30.26 14.27 4.68
N ARG A 292 31.41 14.93 4.45
CA ARG A 292 32.16 14.87 3.18
C ARG A 292 32.59 13.46 2.77
N GLN A 293 32.69 12.50 3.69
CA GLN A 293 32.98 11.08 3.40
C GLN A 293 31.74 10.29 2.96
N LYS A 294 30.88 10.94 2.19
CA LYS A 294 29.64 10.37 1.64
C LYS A 294 29.89 9.34 0.54
N LYS A 295 28.96 8.39 0.43
CA LYS A 295 28.84 7.46 -0.69
C LYS A 295 27.42 7.49 -1.21
N VAL A 296 27.27 7.61 -2.52
CA VAL A 296 25.96 7.60 -3.20
C VAL A 296 25.71 6.25 -3.84
N ARG A 297 24.51 5.70 -3.63
CA ARG A 297 24.05 4.42 -4.18
C ARG A 297 22.67 4.58 -4.81
N THR A 298 22.34 3.64 -5.68
CA THR A 298 20.97 3.49 -6.18
C THR A 298 20.27 2.51 -5.26
N LEU A 299 19.07 2.87 -4.79
CA LEU A 299 18.25 1.96 -4.02
C LEU A 299 17.54 1.02 -4.98
N ARG A 300 17.65 -0.29 -4.76
CA ARG A 300 16.93 -1.32 -5.53
C ARG A 300 15.99 -2.04 -4.59
N LEU A 301 14.74 -2.21 -5.01
CA LEU A 301 13.72 -2.98 -4.31
C LEU A 301 13.59 -4.36 -4.97
N ASP A 302 13.43 -5.42 -4.19
CA ASP A 302 13.53 -6.82 -4.67
C ASP A 302 12.43 -7.20 -5.67
N GLU A 303 11.33 -6.47 -5.65
CA GLU A 303 10.20 -6.64 -6.57
C GLU A 303 10.29 -5.81 -7.87
N GLY A 304 11.42 -5.15 -8.11
CA GLY A 304 11.74 -4.57 -9.42
C GLY A 304 10.95 -3.32 -9.82
N SER A 305 10.29 -2.64 -8.87
CA SER A 305 9.68 -1.32 -9.06
C SER A 305 10.40 -0.28 -8.21
N ASP A 306 10.90 0.78 -8.85
CA ASP A 306 11.58 1.91 -8.18
C ASP A 306 10.53 2.79 -7.45
N PRO A 307 10.80 3.29 -6.22
CA PRO A 307 9.79 4.00 -5.45
C PRO A 307 9.52 5.42 -5.98
N LEU A 308 8.26 5.87 -5.95
CA LEU A 308 7.85 7.23 -6.37
C LEU A 308 8.03 8.28 -5.26
N SER A 309 8.14 7.86 -3.99
CA SER A 309 8.40 8.75 -2.85
C SER A 309 9.22 8.04 -1.76
N LEU A 310 9.86 8.79 -0.86
CA LEU A 310 10.75 8.29 0.21
C LEU A 310 10.44 9.01 1.53
N TRP A 311 10.68 8.34 2.66
CA TRP A 311 10.45 8.91 4.00
C TRP A 311 11.63 8.65 4.92
N ALA A 312 11.90 9.63 5.78
CA ALA A 312 12.64 9.44 7.01
C ALA A 312 11.64 9.45 8.18
N MET A 313 11.82 8.52 9.12
CA MET A 313 11.00 8.45 10.33
C MET A 313 11.05 9.75 11.14
N ARG A 314 9.89 10.33 11.41
CA ARG A 314 9.71 11.30 12.50
C ARG A 314 9.55 10.54 13.81
N GLY A 315 10.67 10.30 14.48
CA GLY A 315 10.77 9.74 15.82
C GLY A 315 11.86 10.48 16.57
N GLN A 316 11.75 10.54 17.91
CA GLN A 316 12.67 11.35 18.70
C GLN A 316 14.13 10.89 18.51
N TYR A 317 14.41 9.58 18.37
CA TYR A 317 15.78 9.04 18.46
C TYR A 317 16.11 7.77 17.64
N GLU A 318 15.30 7.42 16.63
CA GLU A 318 15.49 6.19 15.83
C GLU A 318 15.35 6.43 14.32
N THR A 319 16.28 5.85 13.56
CA THR A 319 16.33 5.91 12.10
C THR A 319 15.65 4.71 11.52
N LEU A 320 14.56 4.95 10.81
CA LEU A 320 14.13 4.06 9.76
C LEU A 320 14.01 4.91 8.51
N LEU A 321 14.78 4.52 7.52
CA LEU A 321 14.61 5.02 6.17
C LEU A 321 13.60 4.10 5.53
N VAL A 322 12.67 4.67 4.79
CA VAL A 322 11.53 3.91 4.30
C VAL A 322 11.34 4.27 2.85
N ALA A 323 11.33 3.25 2.01
CA ALA A 323 11.28 3.39 0.57
C ALA A 323 10.02 2.73 0.02
N LEU A 324 8.92 3.47 0.06
CA LEU A 324 7.63 2.92 -0.30
C LEU A 324 7.53 2.92 -1.83
N THR A 325 7.44 1.73 -2.41
CA THR A 325 7.23 1.60 -3.85
C THR A 325 5.80 1.98 -4.22
N GLU A 326 5.66 2.60 -5.38
CA GLU A 326 4.37 2.84 -5.99
C GLU A 326 4.21 1.92 -7.20
N THR A 327 3.18 1.07 -7.15
CA THR A 327 2.70 0.14 -8.18
C THR A 327 3.66 -0.96 -8.66
N THR A 328 3.36 -2.21 -8.28
CA THR A 328 3.73 -3.38 -9.08
C THR A 328 2.50 -3.80 -9.90
N MET A 329 2.65 -3.90 -11.22
CA MET A 329 1.66 -4.57 -12.06
C MET A 329 1.83 -6.08 -11.89
N THR A 330 0.92 -6.72 -11.18
CA THR A 330 0.85 -8.19 -11.10
C THR A 330 -0.12 -8.72 -12.17
N PRO A 331 -0.07 -10.03 -12.53
CA PRO A 331 -1.05 -10.64 -13.42
C PRO A 331 -2.51 -10.50 -12.96
N ASP A 332 -2.74 -10.26 -11.65
CA ASP A 332 -4.06 -10.12 -11.02
C ASP A 332 -4.51 -8.65 -10.85
N GLY A 333 -3.68 -7.68 -11.29
CA GLY A 333 -3.97 -6.23 -11.19
C GLY A 333 -2.84 -5.43 -10.53
N PRO A 334 -2.97 -4.09 -10.43
CA PRO A 334 -2.01 -3.26 -9.72
C PRO A 334 -2.06 -3.57 -8.21
N GLN A 335 -0.95 -4.06 -7.64
CA GLN A 335 -0.78 -4.20 -6.20
C GLN A 335 0.26 -3.18 -5.73
N LEU A 336 -0.08 -2.35 -4.73
CA LEU A 336 0.89 -1.44 -4.11
C LEU A 336 1.65 -2.20 -3.02
N GLN A 337 2.98 -2.09 -3.04
CA GLN A 337 3.82 -2.59 -1.97
C GLN A 337 4.49 -1.46 -1.18
N ILE A 338 4.37 -1.51 0.13
CA ILE A 338 4.95 -0.51 1.03
C ILE A 338 6.25 -1.08 1.58
N GLY A 339 7.32 -0.95 0.78
CA GLY A 339 8.66 -1.44 1.11
C GLY A 339 9.32 -0.64 2.25
N VAL A 340 9.53 -1.26 3.39
CA VAL A 340 10.27 -0.67 4.50
C VAL A 340 11.72 -1.15 4.44
N ILE A 341 12.71 -0.25 4.34
CA ILE A 341 14.14 -0.62 4.33
C ILE A 341 14.90 0.23 5.34
N GLY A 342 15.03 -0.26 6.58
CA GLY A 342 15.95 0.35 7.54
C GLY A 342 17.39 0.28 7.03
N LEU A 343 17.96 1.40 6.56
CA LEU A 343 19.39 1.46 6.25
C LEU A 343 20.14 1.59 7.58
N ARG A 344 20.85 0.53 8.00
CA ARG A 344 21.83 0.61 9.08
C ARG A 344 23.23 0.61 8.49
N GLY A 345 24.14 1.34 9.12
CA GLY A 345 25.55 1.41 8.75
C GLY A 345 26.10 0.02 8.46
N GLU A 346 26.48 -0.21 7.20
CA GLU A 346 27.24 -1.38 6.79
C GLU A 346 28.53 -1.34 7.63
N GLN A 347 28.62 -2.21 8.64
CA GLN A 347 29.91 -2.48 9.24
C GLN A 347 30.78 -3.00 8.09
N THR A 348 31.83 -2.25 7.78
CA THR A 348 32.94 -2.71 6.95
C THR A 348 33.48 -4.00 7.56
N SER A 349 32.91 -5.14 7.18
CA SER A 349 33.49 -6.44 7.45
C SER A 349 33.86 -7.03 6.10
N GLU A 350 35.15 -6.96 5.79
CA GLU A 350 35.79 -7.70 4.70
C GLU A 350 35.65 -9.24 4.86
N ASN A 351 34.80 -9.74 5.78
CA ASN A 351 34.69 -11.14 6.18
C ASN A 351 33.38 -11.84 5.74
N ALA A 352 32.46 -11.17 5.04
CA ALA A 352 31.23 -11.82 4.53
C ALA A 352 31.47 -12.83 3.38
N VAL A 353 32.72 -13.01 2.94
CA VAL A 353 33.11 -13.89 1.82
C VAL A 353 33.11 -15.39 2.18
N TRP A 354 32.87 -15.80 3.43
CA TRP A 354 32.95 -17.23 3.83
C TRP A 354 31.65 -17.92 4.30
N ALA A 355 30.48 -17.29 4.23
CA ALA A 355 29.21 -17.93 4.64
C ALA A 355 28.50 -18.74 3.53
N ALA A 356 29.25 -19.23 2.54
CA ALA A 356 28.74 -20.15 1.52
C ALA A 356 29.48 -21.50 1.60
N VAL A 357 29.27 -22.26 2.69
CA VAL A 357 29.62 -23.68 2.77
C VAL A 357 28.57 -24.44 3.58
N GLU A 358 27.62 -25.04 2.87
CA GLU A 358 27.17 -26.44 3.00
C GLU A 358 27.21 -27.12 4.41
N ASN A 359 26.06 -27.32 5.06
CA ASN A 359 25.49 -28.66 5.40
C ASN A 359 24.45 -28.66 6.55
N ARG A 360 23.36 -29.38 6.27
CA ARG A 360 22.59 -30.31 7.13
C ARG A 360 22.57 -30.11 8.65
N GLY A 361 21.38 -29.79 9.15
CA GLY A 361 20.81 -30.38 10.36
C GLY A 361 21.16 -29.68 11.67
N SER A 362 20.11 -29.41 12.45
CA SER A 362 20.13 -29.00 13.87
C SER A 362 20.56 -27.55 14.17
N THR A 363 19.53 -26.75 14.45
CA THR A 363 19.43 -25.74 15.51
C THR A 363 20.71 -25.02 15.95
N THR A 364 20.82 -23.76 15.54
CA THR A 364 21.61 -22.74 16.23
C THR A 364 20.67 -21.62 16.65
N VAL A 365 20.51 -21.46 17.97
CA VAL A 365 19.93 -20.26 18.58
C VAL A 365 20.95 -19.14 18.36
N VAL A 366 20.56 -18.14 17.58
CA VAL A 366 21.26 -16.86 17.47
C VAL A 366 20.38 -15.82 18.13
N ASP A 367 21.01 -15.09 19.04
CA ASP A 367 20.47 -14.04 19.90
C ASP A 367 19.62 -13.03 19.11
N GLN A 368 18.36 -12.87 19.54
CA GLN A 368 17.34 -12.02 18.94
C GLN A 368 17.50 -10.58 19.44
N SER A 369 18.37 -9.77 18.84
CA SER A 369 18.32 -8.31 19.01
C SER A 369 19.04 -7.56 17.89
N SER A 370 18.69 -7.85 16.64
CA SER A 370 19.17 -7.08 15.49
C SER A 370 18.18 -7.22 14.32
N TRP A 371 17.62 -6.10 13.88
CA TRP A 371 16.64 -5.96 12.80
C TRP A 371 16.86 -6.89 11.59
N PRO A 372 15.81 -7.50 10.99
CA PRO A 372 15.94 -8.32 9.79
C PRO A 372 16.07 -7.43 8.54
N GLU A 373 16.93 -7.82 7.61
CA GLU A 373 16.98 -7.30 6.23
C GLU A 373 15.79 -7.80 5.39
N ASP A 374 14.55 -7.53 5.80
CA ASP A 374 13.36 -8.04 5.08
C ASP A 374 12.46 -6.89 4.61
N GLN A 375 12.25 -6.79 3.29
CA GLN A 375 11.25 -5.92 2.68
C GLN A 375 9.84 -6.45 3.01
N TYR A 376 8.99 -5.64 3.64
CA TYR A 376 7.59 -6.00 3.94
C TYR A 376 6.62 -5.43 2.92
N ILE A 377 5.52 -6.14 2.66
CA ILE A 377 4.37 -5.63 1.89
C ILE A 377 3.21 -5.45 2.86
N VAL A 378 2.76 -4.21 3.07
CA VAL A 378 1.77 -3.93 4.13
C VAL A 378 0.34 -4.29 3.73
N THR A 379 -0.09 -3.97 2.51
CA THR A 379 -1.48 -4.17 2.06
C THR A 379 -1.57 -4.94 0.76
N ALA A 380 -2.59 -5.77 0.64
CA ALA A 380 -3.00 -6.44 -0.60
C ALA A 380 -4.29 -5.81 -1.14
N SER A 381 -4.39 -4.48 -1.09
CA SER A 381 -5.54 -3.73 -1.60
C SER A 381 -5.74 -3.99 -3.09
N ASP A 382 -7.00 -4.13 -3.50
CA ASP A 382 -7.42 -4.22 -4.90
C ASP A 382 -7.38 -2.85 -5.61
N ARG A 383 -6.99 -1.81 -4.89
CA ARG A 383 -6.93 -0.43 -5.35
C ARG A 383 -5.51 0.11 -5.27
N PRO A 384 -5.15 1.03 -6.17
CA PRO A 384 -3.94 1.82 -6.02
C PRO A 384 -3.92 2.52 -4.67
N SER A 385 -2.93 2.16 -3.87
CA SER A 385 -2.54 2.85 -2.65
C SER A 385 -1.45 3.86 -3.01
N LEU A 386 -1.47 5.04 -2.40
CA LEU A 386 -0.74 6.23 -2.85
C LEU A 386 -0.30 7.04 -1.63
N LYS A 387 0.71 7.91 -1.82
CA LYS A 387 1.14 8.94 -0.85
C LYS A 387 1.20 8.45 0.61
N PRO A 388 1.93 7.36 0.89
CA PRO A 388 2.00 6.86 2.26
C PRO A 388 2.74 7.83 3.20
N SER A 389 2.65 7.58 4.49
CA SER A 389 3.25 8.39 5.55
C SER A 389 3.45 7.51 6.77
N LEU A 390 4.58 7.66 7.45
CA LEU A 390 5.00 6.77 8.53
C LEU A 390 5.41 7.55 9.77
N ALA A 391 4.94 7.09 10.92
CA ALA A 391 5.41 7.51 12.24
C ALA A 391 5.93 6.30 13.03
N VAL A 392 6.78 6.58 14.01
CA VAL A 392 7.29 5.62 14.97
C VAL A 392 6.92 6.07 16.38
N ASP A 393 6.43 5.14 17.19
CA ASP A 393 6.13 5.43 18.59
C ASP A 393 7.33 5.20 19.51
N THR A 394 7.13 5.49 20.80
CA THR A 394 8.17 5.34 21.83
C THR A 394 8.56 3.89 22.11
N GLN A 395 7.81 2.92 21.57
CA GLN A 395 8.07 1.49 21.68
C GLN A 395 8.62 0.90 20.37
N SER A 396 9.00 1.76 19.42
CA SER A 396 9.49 1.40 18.09
C SER A 396 8.45 0.66 17.23
N HIS A 397 7.15 0.79 17.54
CA HIS A 397 6.09 0.33 16.65
C HIS A 397 5.91 1.29 15.48
N LEU A 398 5.57 0.74 14.33
CA LEU A 398 5.41 1.47 13.08
C LEU A 398 3.94 1.78 12.85
N HIS A 399 3.66 3.02 12.45
CA HIS A 399 2.32 3.52 12.17
C HIS A 399 2.27 4.10 10.77
N LEU A 400 1.53 3.44 9.89
CA LEU A 400 1.49 3.75 8.47
C LEU A 400 0.12 4.23 8.07
N VAL A 401 0.11 5.31 7.30
CA VAL A 401 -1.07 5.88 6.68
C VAL A 401 -0.85 5.97 5.17
N TRP A 402 -1.88 5.73 4.37
CA TRP A 402 -1.82 5.93 2.92
C TRP A 402 -3.19 6.32 2.36
N LEU A 403 -3.19 6.72 1.09
CA LEU A 403 -4.39 7.04 0.34
C LEU A 403 -4.76 5.90 -0.61
N GLU A 404 -6.00 5.43 -0.61
CA GLU A 404 -6.52 4.55 -1.65
C GLU A 404 -7.41 5.30 -2.62
N THR A 405 -7.37 4.94 -3.90
CA THR A 405 -8.31 5.52 -4.88
C THR A 405 -9.78 5.18 -4.55
N GLY A 406 -10.61 6.20 -4.36
CA GLY A 406 -12.02 6.10 -3.99
C GLY A 406 -13.00 6.42 -5.12
N GLY A 407 -12.50 6.91 -6.26
CA GLY A 407 -13.26 7.48 -7.38
C GLY A 407 -12.52 8.66 -7.98
N PHE A 408 -13.12 9.34 -8.96
CA PHE A 408 -12.50 10.52 -9.57
C PHE A 408 -12.37 11.65 -8.54
N GLY A 409 -11.13 12.05 -8.22
CA GLY A 409 -10.84 13.12 -7.26
C GLY A 409 -11.22 12.79 -5.81
N VAL A 410 -11.37 11.51 -5.46
CA VAL A 410 -11.66 11.08 -4.08
C VAL A 410 -10.65 10.02 -3.68
N TYR A 411 -9.97 10.26 -2.56
CA TYR A 411 -9.01 9.34 -1.96
C TYR A 411 -9.50 8.94 -0.58
N ARG A 412 -9.33 7.67 -0.20
CA ARG A 412 -9.68 7.14 1.12
C ARG A 412 -8.44 7.07 1.99
N VAL A 413 -8.52 7.57 3.21
CA VAL A 413 -7.42 7.53 4.17
C VAL A 413 -7.43 6.17 4.86
N ALA A 414 -6.35 5.41 4.70
CA ALA A 414 -6.18 4.08 5.28
C ALA A 414 -5.03 4.09 6.30
N TYR A 415 -5.18 3.32 7.39
CA TYR A 415 -4.18 3.22 8.46
C TYR A 415 -3.92 1.77 8.89
N ALA A 416 -2.64 1.41 9.07
CA ALA A 416 -2.20 0.13 9.61
C ALA A 416 -1.00 0.33 10.55
N SER A 417 -0.72 -0.68 11.39
CA SER A 417 0.40 -0.61 12.33
C SER A 417 0.96 -2.00 12.65
N THR A 418 2.21 -2.02 13.13
CA THR A 418 2.83 -3.19 13.75
C THR A 418 2.51 -3.32 15.24
N ALA A 419 1.91 -2.30 15.86
CA ALA A 419 1.55 -2.29 17.27
C ALA A 419 0.62 -3.47 17.63
N PRO A 420 0.93 -4.27 18.68
CA PRO A 420 0.17 -5.48 19.00
C PRO A 420 -1.33 -5.26 19.21
N GLY A 421 -1.70 -4.17 19.89
CA GLY A 421 -3.10 -3.82 20.14
C GLY A 421 -3.87 -3.50 18.85
N VAL A 422 -3.22 -2.85 17.88
CA VAL A 422 -3.81 -2.58 16.57
C VAL A 422 -3.96 -3.87 15.78
N LYS A 423 -2.93 -4.74 15.77
CA LYS A 423 -2.99 -6.05 15.10
C LYS A 423 -4.11 -6.90 15.66
N GLU A 424 -4.25 -7.01 16.98
CA GLU A 424 -5.31 -7.79 17.62
C GLU A 424 -6.70 -7.29 17.22
N ASN A 425 -6.91 -5.97 17.24
CA ASN A 425 -8.20 -5.37 16.91
C ASN A 425 -8.53 -5.47 15.41
N TYR A 426 -7.58 -5.10 14.54
CA TYR A 426 -7.80 -5.02 13.10
C TYR A 426 -7.72 -6.39 12.42
N ASN A 427 -7.00 -7.38 12.96
CA ASN A 427 -6.97 -8.73 12.40
C ASN A 427 -8.07 -9.64 12.98
N ALA A 428 -8.88 -9.16 13.93
CA ALA A 428 -9.99 -9.91 14.48
C ALA A 428 -10.99 -10.31 13.37
N LEU A 429 -11.22 -11.62 13.24
CA LEU A 429 -12.20 -12.18 12.30
C LEU A 429 -13.61 -11.70 12.68
N THR A 430 -14.22 -10.91 11.79
CA THR A 430 -15.60 -10.46 11.98
C THR A 430 -16.58 -11.44 11.33
N LEU A 431 -17.84 -11.44 11.78
CA LEU A 431 -18.90 -12.21 11.11
C LEU A 431 -19.04 -11.82 9.63
N TRP A 432 -18.79 -10.54 9.31
CA TRP A 432 -18.82 -10.04 7.94
C TRP A 432 -17.72 -10.64 7.08
N ASP A 433 -16.51 -10.81 7.60
CA ASP A 433 -15.42 -11.46 6.86
C ASP A 433 -15.81 -12.88 6.44
N VAL A 434 -16.45 -13.62 7.35
CA VAL A 434 -16.95 -14.97 7.09
C VAL A 434 -18.08 -14.97 6.07
N VAL A 435 -19.06 -14.07 6.21
CA VAL A 435 -20.21 -13.97 5.30
C VAL A 435 -19.78 -13.53 3.90
N ASN A 436 -18.92 -12.51 3.80
CA ASN A 436 -18.40 -11.99 2.55
C ASN A 436 -17.52 -13.03 1.85
N GLY A 437 -16.65 -13.73 2.60
CA GLY A 437 -15.88 -14.86 2.07
C GLY A 437 -16.78 -15.96 1.53
N ALA A 438 -17.79 -16.38 2.29
CA ALA A 438 -18.74 -17.40 1.85
C ALA A 438 -19.56 -16.97 0.62
N LEU A 439 -20.01 -15.71 0.58
CA LEU A 439 -20.77 -15.16 -0.56
C LEU A 439 -19.89 -15.01 -1.80
N SER A 440 -18.63 -14.59 -1.64
CA SER A 440 -17.64 -14.52 -2.72
C SER A 440 -17.42 -15.89 -3.34
N VAL A 441 -17.15 -16.92 -2.53
CA VAL A 441 -17.03 -18.31 -2.97
C VAL A 441 -18.31 -18.76 -3.69
N ALA A 442 -19.49 -18.48 -3.11
CA ALA A 442 -20.76 -18.84 -3.71
C ALA A 442 -21.00 -18.16 -5.07
N MET A 443 -20.62 -16.88 -5.21
CA MET A 443 -20.74 -16.13 -6.45
C MET A 443 -19.75 -16.62 -7.51
N GLN A 444 -18.51 -16.91 -7.13
CA GLN A 444 -17.52 -17.50 -8.03
C GLN A 444 -17.98 -18.88 -8.52
N LEU A 445 -18.52 -19.73 -7.64
CA LEU A 445 -19.12 -21.01 -8.02
C LEU A 445 -20.36 -20.82 -8.91
N PHE A 446 -21.21 -19.83 -8.63
CA PHE A 446 -22.36 -19.53 -9.46
C PHE A 446 -21.96 -19.11 -10.87
N LEU A 447 -20.97 -18.22 -11.00
CA LEU A 447 -20.40 -17.82 -12.29
C LEU A 447 -19.75 -19.00 -13.00
N ALA A 448 -19.01 -19.84 -12.27
CA ALA A 448 -18.40 -21.05 -12.81
C ALA A 448 -19.45 -22.02 -13.38
N VAL A 449 -20.52 -22.28 -12.64
CA VAL A 449 -21.65 -23.14 -13.07
C VAL A 449 -22.41 -22.51 -14.23
N GLY A 450 -22.69 -21.20 -14.16
CA GLY A 450 -23.49 -20.48 -15.15
C GLY A 450 -22.77 -20.33 -16.50
N LEU A 451 -21.45 -20.16 -16.50
CA LEU A 451 -20.62 -20.04 -17.71
C LEU A 451 -20.13 -21.39 -18.23
N ALA A 452 -20.15 -22.46 -17.44
CA ALA A 452 -19.69 -23.79 -17.86
C ALA A 452 -20.34 -24.30 -19.16
N PRO A 453 -21.66 -24.14 -19.41
CA PRO A 453 -22.26 -24.54 -20.68
C PRO A 453 -21.77 -23.72 -21.89
N VAL A 454 -21.53 -22.41 -21.70
CA VAL A 454 -21.04 -21.52 -22.76
C VAL A 454 -19.60 -21.86 -23.11
N LEU A 455 -18.76 -22.09 -22.10
CA LEU A 455 -17.37 -22.51 -22.28
C LEU A 455 -17.26 -23.92 -22.86
N ALA A 456 -18.11 -24.85 -22.41
CA ALA A 456 -18.18 -26.21 -22.95
C ALA A 456 -18.54 -26.21 -24.45
N VAL A 457 -19.51 -25.39 -24.88
CA VAL A 457 -19.86 -25.30 -26.30
C VAL A 457 -18.75 -24.62 -27.13
N GLY A 458 -18.08 -23.61 -26.57
CA GLY A 458 -16.97 -22.93 -27.25
C GLY A 458 -15.73 -23.80 -27.47
N TRP A 459 -15.34 -24.61 -26.48
CA TRP A 459 -14.16 -25.49 -26.55
C TRP A 459 -14.40 -26.82 -27.28
N SER A 460 -15.64 -27.30 -27.28
CA SER A 460 -16.01 -28.55 -27.95
C SER A 460 -16.26 -28.43 -29.46
N LEU A 461 -16.01 -27.28 -30.10
CA LEU A 461 -16.26 -27.10 -31.54
C LEU A 461 -15.50 -28.12 -32.41
N LEU A 462 -14.20 -28.33 -32.15
CA LEU A 462 -13.38 -29.27 -32.94
C LEU A 462 -13.79 -30.75 -32.71
N PRO A 463 -13.97 -31.22 -31.46
CA PRO A 463 -14.54 -32.54 -31.19
C PRO A 463 -15.94 -32.74 -31.78
N LEU A 464 -16.81 -31.73 -31.73
CA LEU A 464 -18.16 -31.78 -32.31
C LEU A 464 -18.09 -31.87 -33.83
N MET A 465 -17.25 -31.07 -34.49
CA MET A 465 -17.04 -31.15 -35.94
C MET A 465 -16.55 -32.53 -36.36
N TRP A 466 -15.65 -33.14 -35.57
CA TRP A 466 -15.21 -34.52 -35.78
C TRP A 466 -16.37 -35.52 -35.66
N LEU A 467 -17.19 -35.44 -34.62
CA LEU A 467 -18.34 -36.33 -34.42
C LEU A 467 -19.40 -36.16 -35.51
N ILE A 468 -19.66 -34.93 -35.94
CA ILE A 468 -20.58 -34.61 -37.04
C ILE A 468 -20.05 -35.24 -38.34
N GLY A 469 -18.76 -35.05 -38.65
CA GLY A 469 -18.14 -35.67 -39.82
C GLY A 469 -18.19 -37.21 -39.79
N TYR A 470 -17.90 -37.82 -38.65
CA TYR A 470 -18.01 -39.26 -38.45
C TYR A 470 -19.44 -39.77 -38.69
N HIS A 471 -20.43 -39.06 -38.13
CA HIS A 471 -21.84 -39.41 -38.29
C HIS A 471 -22.31 -39.28 -39.73
N LEU A 472 -21.94 -38.20 -40.43
CA LEU A 472 -22.29 -38.00 -41.84
C LEU A 472 -21.72 -39.09 -42.77
N VAL A 473 -20.55 -39.64 -42.45
CA VAL A 473 -19.91 -40.69 -43.26
C VAL A 473 -20.45 -42.09 -42.93
N THR A 474 -20.75 -42.35 -41.66
CA THR A 474 -21.03 -43.73 -41.19
C THR A 474 -22.50 -43.99 -40.83
N GLY A 475 -23.28 -42.95 -40.56
CA GLY A 475 -24.67 -43.05 -40.13
C GLY A 475 -24.88 -43.63 -38.73
N TYR A 476 -23.81 -43.94 -37.98
CA TYR A 476 -23.94 -44.53 -36.64
C TYR A 476 -24.17 -43.47 -35.57
N GLU A 477 -25.10 -43.74 -34.66
CA GLU A 477 -25.45 -42.85 -33.54
C GLU A 477 -25.29 -43.52 -32.16
N THR A 478 -25.12 -44.84 -32.12
CA THR A 478 -25.12 -45.62 -30.88
C THR A 478 -23.74 -46.17 -30.54
N LEU A 479 -23.38 -46.16 -29.25
CA LEU A 479 -22.12 -46.69 -28.72
C LEU A 479 -22.04 -48.24 -28.69
N THR A 480 -23.03 -48.91 -29.28
CA THR A 480 -23.04 -50.36 -29.51
C THR A 480 -22.02 -50.78 -30.56
N VAL A 481 -21.70 -49.89 -31.50
CA VAL A 481 -20.76 -50.15 -32.60
C VAL A 481 -19.32 -49.84 -32.14
N PRO A 482 -18.33 -50.71 -32.41
CA PRO A 482 -16.93 -50.47 -32.04
C PRO A 482 -16.39 -49.15 -32.61
N GLY A 483 -16.78 -48.80 -33.84
CA GLY A 483 -16.40 -47.55 -34.49
C GLY A 483 -16.87 -46.30 -33.74
N ALA A 484 -18.09 -46.31 -33.19
CA ALA A 484 -18.62 -45.19 -32.43
C ALA A 484 -17.87 -44.99 -31.09
N ARG A 485 -17.39 -46.07 -30.47
CA ARG A 485 -16.55 -45.99 -29.26
C ARG A 485 -15.18 -45.38 -29.56
N VAL A 486 -14.58 -45.72 -30.70
CA VAL A 486 -13.32 -45.12 -31.16
C VAL A 486 -13.54 -43.63 -31.47
N ALA A 487 -14.64 -43.28 -32.15
CA ALA A 487 -14.98 -41.89 -32.45
C ALA A 487 -15.17 -41.06 -31.17
N LEU A 488 -15.84 -41.59 -30.15
CA LEU A 488 -15.95 -40.96 -28.83
C LEU A 488 -14.58 -40.76 -28.18
N GLY A 489 -13.71 -41.78 -28.21
CA GLY A 489 -12.36 -41.70 -27.65
C GLY A 489 -11.49 -40.62 -28.32
N VAL A 490 -11.58 -40.50 -29.65
CA VAL A 490 -10.89 -39.43 -30.41
C VAL A 490 -11.45 -38.06 -30.03
N SER A 491 -12.76 -37.94 -29.83
CA SER A 491 -13.40 -36.68 -29.42
C SER A 491 -12.97 -36.22 -28.03
N VAL A 492 -12.90 -37.16 -27.07
CA VAL A 492 -12.37 -36.91 -25.72
C VAL A 492 -10.91 -36.47 -25.77
N LEU A 493 -10.09 -37.14 -26.60
CA LEU A 493 -8.69 -36.74 -26.78
C LEU A 493 -8.58 -35.33 -27.38
N LEU A 494 -9.37 -35.02 -28.40
CA LEU A 494 -9.41 -33.70 -29.02
C LEU A 494 -9.85 -32.63 -28.02
N GLU A 495 -10.84 -32.90 -27.18
CA GLU A 495 -11.31 -31.99 -26.12
C GLU A 495 -10.17 -31.65 -25.13
N VAL A 496 -9.45 -32.67 -24.67
CA VAL A 496 -8.31 -32.51 -23.75
C VAL A 496 -7.16 -31.74 -24.42
N VAL A 497 -6.85 -32.05 -25.68
CA VAL A 497 -5.82 -31.33 -26.45
C VAL A 497 -6.20 -29.87 -26.68
N CYS A 498 -7.46 -29.59 -27.01
CA CYS A 498 -7.96 -28.23 -27.16
C CYS A 498 -7.86 -27.45 -25.85
N THR A 499 -8.10 -28.09 -24.71
CA THR A 499 -7.88 -27.49 -23.39
C THR A 499 -6.43 -27.06 -23.20
N TYR A 500 -5.45 -27.87 -23.60
CA TYR A 500 -4.04 -27.46 -23.52
C TYR A 500 -3.63 -26.34 -24.50
N LEU A 501 -4.31 -26.24 -25.64
CA LEU A 501 -3.97 -25.27 -26.70
C LEU A 501 -4.68 -23.92 -26.53
N LEU A 502 -5.93 -23.91 -26.06
CA LEU A 502 -6.83 -22.75 -26.08
C LEU A 502 -7.20 -22.24 -24.68
N SER A 503 -6.94 -22.99 -23.61
CA SER A 503 -7.39 -22.60 -22.27
C SER A 503 -6.54 -21.45 -21.68
N PRO A 504 -7.16 -20.47 -21.01
CA PRO A 504 -6.47 -19.47 -20.19
C PRO A 504 -5.72 -20.06 -18.97
N TYR A 505 -5.80 -21.37 -18.73
CA TYR A 505 -5.07 -22.12 -17.69
C TYR A 505 -3.54 -21.91 -17.66
N ARG A 506 -2.95 -21.34 -18.71
CA ARG A 506 -1.49 -21.17 -18.82
C ARG A 506 -0.95 -20.08 -17.89
N SER A 507 -1.74 -19.08 -17.54
CA SER A 507 -1.35 -18.00 -16.64
C SER A 507 -1.94 -18.26 -15.25
N GLY A 508 -1.14 -18.80 -14.32
CA GLY A 508 -1.53 -18.88 -12.90
C GLY A 508 -1.28 -20.22 -12.20
N VAL A 509 -1.04 -21.33 -12.92
CA VAL A 509 -0.81 -22.66 -12.28
C VAL A 509 0.68 -23.04 -12.27
N PRO A 510 1.35 -23.10 -11.11
CA PRO A 510 2.78 -23.41 -11.03
C PRO A 510 3.12 -24.87 -11.35
N GLY A 511 4.29 -25.09 -11.95
CA GLY A 511 4.97 -26.39 -11.96
C GLY A 511 4.29 -27.51 -12.75
N MET A 512 4.36 -28.75 -12.25
CA MET A 512 3.83 -29.96 -12.91
C MET A 512 2.31 -30.08 -12.84
N ILE A 513 1.66 -29.36 -11.92
CA ILE A 513 0.22 -29.43 -11.65
C ILE A 513 -0.58 -29.03 -12.91
N ARG A 514 -0.08 -28.06 -13.69
CA ARG A 514 -0.68 -27.62 -14.96
C ARG A 514 -0.85 -28.73 -16.00
N TRP A 515 -0.03 -29.78 -15.93
CA TRP A 515 -0.07 -30.91 -16.87
C TRP A 515 -0.85 -32.10 -16.33
N ILE A 516 -0.95 -32.25 -15.02
CA ILE A 516 -1.59 -33.40 -14.38
C ILE A 516 -3.10 -33.17 -14.24
N VAL A 517 -3.51 -31.95 -13.87
CA VAL A 517 -4.90 -31.66 -13.51
C VAL A 517 -5.86 -31.84 -14.69
N PRO A 518 -5.61 -31.33 -15.90
CA PRO A 518 -6.56 -31.53 -17.01
C PRO A 518 -6.73 -33.01 -17.38
N LEU A 519 -5.68 -33.82 -17.23
CA LEU A 519 -5.74 -35.26 -17.49
C LEU A 519 -6.50 -36.02 -16.39
N ALA A 520 -6.26 -35.68 -15.13
CA ALA A 520 -6.97 -36.26 -13.99
C ALA A 520 -8.47 -35.92 -14.04
N VAL A 521 -8.82 -34.67 -14.34
CA VAL A 521 -10.20 -34.22 -14.50
C VAL A 521 -10.88 -34.92 -15.69
N ALA A 522 -10.17 -35.13 -16.80
CA ALA A 522 -10.68 -35.88 -17.94
C ALA A 522 -10.98 -37.34 -17.57
N ALA A 523 -10.10 -37.99 -16.81
CA ALA A 523 -10.30 -39.36 -16.35
C ALA A 523 -11.53 -39.49 -15.44
N VAL A 524 -11.71 -38.54 -14.51
CA VAL A 524 -12.89 -38.48 -13.63
C VAL A 524 -14.17 -38.19 -14.44
N ALA A 525 -14.13 -37.24 -15.37
CA ALA A 525 -15.27 -36.92 -16.22
C ALA A 525 -15.68 -38.11 -17.10
N LEU A 526 -14.71 -38.84 -17.65
CA LEU A 526 -14.96 -40.05 -18.43
C LEU A 526 -15.57 -41.17 -17.56
N LEU A 527 -15.04 -41.38 -16.34
CA LEU A 527 -15.60 -42.34 -15.39
C LEU A 527 -17.07 -42.02 -15.07
N LEU A 528 -17.37 -40.76 -14.74
CA LEU A 528 -18.73 -40.32 -14.41
C LEU A 528 -19.67 -40.43 -15.62
N THR A 529 -19.18 -40.12 -16.82
CA THR A 529 -19.93 -40.30 -18.08
C THR A 529 -20.25 -41.78 -18.29
N MET A 530 -19.30 -42.69 -18.07
CA MET A 530 -19.52 -44.13 -18.19
C MET A 530 -20.51 -44.64 -17.14
N LEU A 531 -20.47 -44.14 -15.90
CA LEU A 531 -21.44 -44.47 -14.86
C LEU A 531 -22.85 -43.97 -15.18
N TYR A 532 -22.96 -42.80 -15.81
CA TYR A 532 -24.22 -42.25 -16.30
C TYR A 532 -24.81 -43.11 -17.43
N LEU A 533 -23.98 -43.48 -18.42
CA LEU A 533 -24.39 -44.28 -19.57
C LEU A 533 -24.77 -45.73 -19.21
N ARG A 534 -24.20 -46.29 -18.13
CA ARG A 534 -24.59 -47.62 -17.62
C ARG A 534 -26.05 -47.70 -17.17
N LYS A 535 -26.69 -46.57 -16.87
CA LYS A 535 -28.09 -46.50 -16.40
C LYS A 535 -29.08 -46.18 -17.52
N ARG A 536 -28.62 -46.11 -18.79
CA ARG A 536 -29.45 -45.73 -19.94
C ARG A 536 -29.60 -46.92 -20.89
N ASP A 537 -30.83 -47.15 -21.34
CA ASP A 537 -31.16 -48.21 -22.29
C ASP A 537 -30.58 -47.92 -23.69
N GLU A 538 -30.48 -46.64 -24.05
CA GLU A 538 -29.84 -46.17 -25.28
C GLU A 538 -28.61 -45.32 -24.97
N GLN A 539 -27.47 -45.73 -25.53
CA GLN A 539 -26.19 -45.05 -25.35
C GLN A 539 -25.85 -44.26 -26.62
N SER A 540 -26.35 -43.03 -26.71
CA SER A 540 -26.08 -42.15 -27.85
C SER A 540 -24.65 -41.61 -27.83
N LEU A 541 -24.00 -41.56 -28.99
CA LEU A 541 -22.65 -41.05 -29.19
C LEU A 541 -22.56 -39.56 -28.82
N PHE A 542 -23.46 -38.75 -29.34
CA PHE A 542 -23.53 -37.32 -29.02
C PHE A 542 -23.90 -37.08 -27.57
N GLY A 543 -24.87 -37.82 -27.01
CA GLY A 543 -25.27 -37.68 -25.61
C GLY A 543 -24.13 -38.03 -24.65
N ALA A 544 -23.35 -39.06 -24.95
CA ALA A 544 -22.15 -39.41 -24.21
C ALA A 544 -21.09 -38.30 -24.24
N PHE A 545 -20.82 -37.75 -25.42
CA PHE A 545 -19.86 -36.66 -25.56
C PHE A 545 -20.33 -35.38 -24.85
N PHE A 546 -21.60 -34.99 -24.96
CA PHE A 546 -22.15 -33.82 -24.26
C PHE A 546 -22.08 -33.96 -22.74
N VAL A 547 -22.41 -35.13 -22.20
CA VAL A 547 -22.30 -35.39 -20.76
C VAL A 547 -20.83 -35.31 -20.31
N PHE A 548 -19.91 -35.87 -21.10
CA PHE A 548 -18.49 -35.74 -20.84
C PHE A 548 -18.03 -34.28 -20.85
N ALA A 549 -18.33 -33.53 -21.92
CA ALA A 549 -17.92 -32.14 -22.09
C ALA A 549 -18.46 -31.23 -20.98
N LEU A 550 -19.71 -31.45 -20.55
CA LEU A 550 -20.31 -30.71 -19.42
C LEU A 550 -19.61 -31.00 -18.09
N ILE A 551 -19.39 -32.27 -17.77
CA ILE A 551 -18.72 -32.67 -16.52
C ILE A 551 -17.26 -32.19 -16.54
N TYR A 552 -16.57 -32.39 -17.65
CA TYR A 552 -15.19 -32.00 -17.85
C TYR A 552 -15.03 -30.48 -17.74
N GLY A 553 -15.83 -29.70 -18.48
CA GLY A 553 -15.83 -28.24 -18.43
C GLY A 553 -16.16 -27.70 -17.05
N PHE A 554 -17.15 -28.28 -16.35
CA PHE A 554 -17.48 -27.89 -14.98
C PHE A 554 -16.29 -28.04 -14.03
N PHE A 555 -15.62 -29.19 -14.02
CA PHE A 555 -14.47 -29.40 -13.14
C PHE A 555 -13.26 -28.54 -13.51
N GLN A 556 -13.06 -28.24 -14.80
CA GLN A 556 -12.02 -27.30 -15.22
C GLN A 556 -12.26 -25.90 -14.65
N VAL A 557 -13.48 -25.37 -14.80
CA VAL A 557 -13.81 -24.02 -14.32
C VAL A 557 -13.83 -23.96 -12.79
N ALA A 558 -14.34 -25.00 -12.13
CA ALA A 558 -14.33 -25.09 -10.67
C ALA A 558 -12.90 -25.13 -10.09
N PHE A 559 -11.98 -25.84 -10.73
CA PHE A 559 -10.58 -25.87 -10.31
C PHE A 559 -9.90 -24.50 -10.46
N VAL A 560 -10.14 -23.81 -11.57
CA VAL A 560 -9.61 -22.45 -11.77
C VAL A 560 -10.17 -21.49 -10.71
N ALA A 561 -11.47 -21.53 -10.45
CA ALA A 561 -12.08 -20.71 -9.41
C ALA A 561 -11.47 -21.00 -8.02
N LEU A 562 -11.21 -22.26 -7.69
CA LEU A 562 -10.58 -22.67 -6.43
C LEU A 562 -9.11 -22.24 -6.29
N LEU A 563 -8.39 -22.03 -7.39
CA LEU A 563 -7.00 -21.53 -7.35
C LEU A 563 -6.90 -20.02 -7.08
N HIS A 564 -7.97 -19.27 -7.30
CA HIS A 564 -8.05 -17.83 -7.06
C HIS A 564 -8.73 -17.49 -5.71
N LEU A 565 -8.96 -18.49 -4.86
CA LEU A 565 -9.36 -18.39 -3.45
C LEU A 565 -8.15 -18.53 -2.56
#